data_AF-A0A6L8W625-F1
#
_entry.id   AF-A0A6L8W625-F1
#
_cell.length_a   1.000
_cell.length_b   1.000
_cell.length_c   1.000
_cell.angle_alpha   90.00
_cell.angle_beta   90.00
_cell.angle_gamma   90.00
#
_symmetry.space_group_name_H-M   'P 1'
#
loop_
_entity.id
_entity.type
_entity.pdbx_description
1 polymer ?
#
loop_
_entity_poly.entity_id
_entity_poly.type
_entity_poly.pdbx_seq_one_letter_code
_entity_poly.pdbx_strand_id
1 'polypeptide(L)'
;MKGLDSLIRVHKWKLDEKRRELADFENLRAGFVKQLRSLEEEQQREQDVAGNNPEVGFSFANYVAAAKQQRENIQASIAEVDDKLTELNEEVRVLYQELKKYQVALNAREVREKYERNRIEQMGLDELAIELHRRKSRAR
;
A
#
# COMPACT_ATOMS: atom_id res chain seq x y z
N MET A 1 19.10 -4.92 -21.13
CA MET A 1 18.83 -4.05 -19.96
C MET A 1 17.34 -3.77 -19.78
N LYS A 2 16.61 -3.27 -20.79
CA LYS A 2 15.24 -2.72 -20.65
C LYS A 2 14.12 -3.64 -20.13
N GLY A 3 14.25 -4.97 -20.17
CA GLY A 3 13.16 -5.90 -19.83
C GLY A 3 12.81 -5.92 -18.33
N LEU A 4 13.81 -6.13 -17.46
CA LEU A 4 13.60 -6.18 -16.00
C LEU A 4 13.22 -4.82 -15.44
N ASP A 5 13.87 -3.74 -15.90
CA ASP A 5 13.53 -2.37 -15.50
C ASP A 5 12.10 -1.99 -15.86
N SER A 6 11.65 -2.38 -17.06
CA SER A 6 10.26 -2.16 -17.48
C SER A 6 9.28 -2.94 -16.61
N LEU A 7 9.61 -4.20 -16.28
CA LEU A 7 8.76 -5.03 -15.43
C LEU A 7 8.64 -4.46 -14.01
N ILE A 8 9.76 -4.05 -13.42
CA ILE A 8 9.79 -3.36 -12.12
C ILE A 8 8.91 -2.11 -12.13
N ARG A 9 8.96 -1.32 -13.21
CA ARG A 9 8.13 -0.13 -13.36
C ARG A 9 6.64 -0.47 -13.40
N VAL A 10 6.25 -1.49 -14.17
CA VAL A 10 4.86 -1.94 -14.26
C VAL A 10 4.35 -2.45 -12.91
N HIS A 11 5.12 -3.29 -12.22
CA HIS A 11 4.72 -3.79 -10.89
C HIS A 11 4.66 -2.68 -9.84
N LYS A 12 5.56 -1.69 -9.91
CA LYS A 12 5.48 -0.50 -9.03
C LYS A 12 4.21 0.29 -9.27
N TRP A 13 3.85 0.53 -10.53
CA TRP A 13 2.62 1.25 -10.87
C TRP A 13 1.37 0.50 -10.37
N LYS A 14 1.30 -0.82 -10.58
CA LYS A 14 0.22 -1.67 -10.05
C LYS A 14 0.13 -1.63 -8.51
N LEU A 15 1.27 -1.66 -7.83
CA LEU A 15 1.32 -1.55 -6.37
C LEU A 15 0.82 -0.19 -5.90
N ASP A 16 1.22 0.89 -6.57
CA ASP A 16 0.80 2.24 -6.24
C ASP A 16 -0.71 2.43 -6.49
N GLU A 17 -1.25 1.84 -7.56
CA GLU A 17 -2.69 1.81 -7.85
C GLU A 17 -3.47 1.08 -6.74
N LYS A 18 -3.04 -0.12 -6.35
CA LYS A 18 -3.68 -0.88 -5.27
C LYS A 18 -3.61 -0.22 -3.90
N ARG A 19 -2.52 0.51 -3.62
CA ARG A 19 -2.40 1.32 -2.40
C ARG A 19 -3.36 2.50 -2.39
N ARG A 20 -3.64 3.11 -3.55
CA ARG A 20 -4.65 4.17 -3.65
C ARG A 20 -6.04 3.59 -3.42
N GLU A 21 -6.35 2.47 -4.06
CA GLU A 21 -7.63 1.76 -3.85
C GLU A 21 -7.82 1.43 -2.36
N LEU A 22 -6.79 0.90 -1.70
CA LEU A 22 -6.82 0.63 -0.25
C LEU A 22 -7.09 1.90 0.57
N ALA A 23 -6.42 3.01 0.27
CA ALA A 23 -6.65 4.28 0.96
C ALA A 23 -8.07 4.82 0.74
N ASP A 24 -8.64 4.63 -0.45
CA ASP A 24 -10.03 5.03 -0.74
C ASP A 24 -11.02 4.22 0.11
N PHE A 25 -10.81 2.92 0.27
CA PHE A 25 -11.63 2.07 1.16
C PHE A 25 -11.43 2.40 2.65
N GLU A 26 -10.21 2.72 3.09
CA GLU A 26 -9.96 3.19 4.45
C GLU A 26 -10.71 4.50 4.75
N ASN A 27 -10.72 5.42 3.78
CA ASN A 27 -11.49 6.66 3.88
C ASN A 27 -13.00 6.41 3.91
N LEU A 28 -13.49 5.48 3.07
CA LEU A 28 -14.89 5.09 3.07
C LEU A 28 -15.32 4.51 4.43
N ARG A 29 -14.51 3.62 4.99
CA ARG A 29 -14.70 3.06 6.33
C ARG A 29 -14.73 4.15 7.40
N ALA A 30 -13.78 5.08 7.36
CA ALA A 30 -13.73 6.20 8.30
C ALA A 30 -14.99 7.09 8.18
N GLY A 31 -15.52 7.26 6.97
CA GLY A 31 -16.81 7.91 6.71
C GLY A 31 -17.97 7.22 7.42
N PHE A 32 -18.10 5.90 7.28
CA PHE A 32 -19.15 5.13 7.96
C PHE A 32 -19.03 5.17 9.49
N VAL A 33 -17.80 5.05 10.02
CA VAL A 33 -17.57 5.18 11.47
C VAL A 33 -17.97 6.56 11.98
N LYS A 34 -17.70 7.62 11.21
CA LYS A 34 -18.14 8.98 11.56
C LYS A 34 -19.67 9.09 11.54
N GLN A 35 -20.32 8.54 10.51
CA GLN A 35 -21.79 8.52 10.42
C GLN A 35 -22.42 7.78 11.61
N LEU A 36 -21.84 6.64 12.01
CA LEU A 36 -22.28 5.87 13.16
C LEU A 36 -22.24 6.70 14.45
N ARG A 37 -21.13 7.41 14.70
CA ARG A 37 -20.99 8.29 15.86
C ARG A 37 -21.99 9.44 15.84
N SER A 38 -22.20 10.07 14.69
CA SER A 38 -23.18 11.15 14.57
C SER A 38 -24.60 10.67 14.83
N LEU A 39 -24.94 9.44 14.40
CA LEU A 39 -26.24 8.82 14.70
C LEU A 39 -26.41 8.52 16.19
N GLU A 40 -25.36 8.04 16.86
CA GLU A 40 -25.35 7.81 18.31
C GLU A 40 -25.54 9.11 19.11
N GLU A 41 -24.86 10.20 18.70
CA GLU A 41 -25.04 11.51 19.31
C GLU A 41 -26.46 12.07 19.11
N GLU A 42 -27.05 11.87 17.92
CA GLU A 42 -28.43 12.28 17.64
C GLU A 42 -29.42 11.48 18.48
N GLN A 43 -29.24 10.16 18.57
CA GLN A 43 -30.09 9.29 19.38
C GLN A 43 -30.06 9.68 20.86
N GLN A 44 -28.90 10.08 21.40
CA GLN A 44 -28.80 10.55 22.78
C GLN A 44 -29.58 11.85 22.99
N ARG A 45 -29.46 12.82 22.06
CA ARG A 45 -30.22 14.08 22.13
C ARG A 45 -31.73 13.82 22.10
N GLU A 46 -32.18 12.93 21.23
CA GLU A 46 -33.61 12.58 21.11
C GLU A 46 -34.12 11.84 22.36
N GLN A 47 -33.29 10.98 22.98
CA GLN A 47 -33.61 10.35 24.28
C GLN A 47 -33.80 11.38 25.40
N ASP A 48 -32.90 12.35 25.49
CA ASP A 48 -32.96 13.40 26.51
C ASP A 48 -34.22 14.28 26.32
N VAL A 49 -34.61 14.57 25.08
CA VAL A 49 -35.84 15.34 24.78
C VAL A 49 -37.10 14.55 25.10
N ALA A 50 -37.17 13.28 24.71
CA ALA A 50 -38.34 12.42 24.96
C ALA A 50 -38.56 12.14 26.46
N GLY A 51 -37.48 12.02 27.24
CA GLY A 51 -37.55 11.87 28.70
C GLY A 51 -38.19 13.08 29.42
N ASN A 52 -38.16 14.26 28.79
CA ASN A 52 -38.72 15.49 29.34
C ASN A 52 -40.17 15.77 28.89
N ASN A 53 -40.73 15.01 27.94
CA ASN A 53 -42.04 15.31 27.37
C ASN A 53 -42.89 14.05 27.08
N PRO A 54 -43.80 13.66 28.00
CA PRO A 54 -44.59 12.42 27.92
C PRO A 54 -45.47 12.29 26.67
N GLU A 55 -45.87 13.40 26.05
CA GLU A 55 -46.74 13.40 24.85
C GLU A 55 -46.02 12.91 23.57
N VAL A 56 -44.68 12.85 23.57
CA VAL A 56 -43.87 12.52 22.38
C VAL A 56 -43.58 11.02 22.27
N GLY A 57 -43.95 10.21 23.27
CA GLY A 57 -43.54 8.80 23.40
C GLY A 57 -43.89 7.88 22.23
N PHE A 58 -45.04 8.10 21.55
CA PHE A 58 -45.44 7.27 20.40
C PHE A 58 -44.60 7.53 19.15
N SER A 59 -44.32 8.81 18.85
CA SER A 59 -43.43 9.19 17.74
C SER A 59 -41.99 8.75 17.99
N PHE A 60 -41.56 8.79 19.25
CA PHE A 60 -40.23 8.38 19.69
C PHE A 60 -39.97 6.88 19.46
N ALA A 61 -40.95 5.99 19.71
CA ALA A 61 -40.79 4.56 19.49
C ALA A 61 -40.49 4.20 18.01
N ASN A 62 -41.17 4.87 17.07
CA ASN A 62 -40.93 4.70 15.64
C ASN A 62 -39.54 5.22 15.22
N TYR A 63 -39.12 6.36 15.78
CA TYR A 63 -37.78 6.91 15.56
C TYR A 63 -36.69 5.94 16.04
N VAL A 64 -36.82 5.39 17.24
CA VAL A 64 -35.86 4.43 17.80
C VAL A 64 -35.72 3.18 16.93
N ALA A 65 -36.83 2.67 16.40
CA ALA A 65 -36.80 1.53 15.48
C ALA A 65 -36.07 1.86 14.17
N ALA A 66 -36.35 3.02 13.58
CA ALA A 66 -35.68 3.48 12.36
C ALA A 66 -34.17 3.73 12.58
N ALA A 67 -33.79 4.39 13.67
CA ALA A 67 -32.40 4.63 14.04
C ALA A 67 -31.63 3.31 14.27
N LYS A 68 -32.26 2.32 14.92
CA LYS A 68 -31.67 0.99 15.09
C LYS A 68 -31.40 0.32 13.75
N GLN A 69 -32.37 0.33 12.83
CA GLN A 69 -32.19 -0.25 11.50
C GLN A 69 -31.08 0.45 10.71
N GLN A 70 -31.03 1.78 10.78
CA GLN A 70 -29.97 2.55 10.13
C GLN A 70 -28.59 2.21 10.70
N ARG A 71 -28.49 2.02 12.02
CA ARG A 71 -27.26 1.60 12.69
C ARG A 71 -26.80 0.23 12.23
N GLU A 72 -27.71 -0.73 12.16
CA GLU A 72 -27.43 -2.09 11.68
C GLU A 72 -26.96 -2.08 10.22
N ASN A 73 -27.58 -1.26 9.36
CA ASN A 73 -27.15 -1.09 7.98
C ASN A 73 -25.74 -0.52 7.87
N ILE A 74 -25.41 0.53 8.64
CA ILE A 74 -24.05 1.11 8.64
C ILE A 74 -23.02 0.10 9.15
N GLN A 75 -23.35 -0.67 10.18
CA GLN A 75 -22.47 -1.72 10.71
C GLN A 75 -22.23 -2.83 9.68
N ALA A 76 -23.26 -3.25 8.94
CA ALA A 76 -23.12 -4.20 7.85
C ALA A 76 -22.21 -3.64 6.74
N SER A 77 -22.40 -2.38 6.34
CA SER A 77 -21.51 -1.74 5.34
C SER A 77 -20.06 -1.61 5.83
N ILE A 78 -19.82 -1.36 7.12
CA ILE A 78 -18.46 -1.36 7.69
C ILE A 78 -17.85 -2.76 7.58
N ALA A 79 -18.59 -3.82 7.91
CA ALA A 79 -18.10 -5.19 7.83
C ALA A 79 -17.73 -5.56 6.37
N GLU A 80 -18.57 -5.22 5.40
CA GLU A 80 -18.28 -5.44 3.97
C GLU A 80 -17.01 -4.69 3.52
N VAL A 81 -16.82 -3.45 3.96
CA VAL A 81 -15.61 -2.68 3.66
C VAL A 81 -14.38 -3.27 4.35
N ASP A 82 -14.51 -3.80 5.57
CA ASP A 82 -13.42 -4.45 6.31
C ASP A 82 -12.96 -5.75 5.64
N ASP A 83 -13.92 -6.54 5.12
CA ASP A 83 -13.60 -7.73 4.32
C ASP A 83 -12.86 -7.32 3.03
N LYS A 84 -13.32 -6.26 2.35
CA LYS A 84 -12.66 -5.76 1.14
C LYS A 84 -11.27 -5.20 1.40
N LEU A 85 -11.09 -4.50 2.52
CA LEU A 85 -9.78 -4.02 2.97
C LEU A 85 -8.81 -5.17 3.25
N THR A 86 -9.31 -6.26 3.82
CA THR A 86 -8.50 -7.46 4.07
C THR A 86 -8.02 -8.09 2.76
N GLU A 87 -8.91 -8.22 1.77
CA GLU A 87 -8.56 -8.71 0.43
C GLU A 87 -7.51 -7.80 -0.25
N LEU A 88 -7.75 -6.48 -0.27
CA LEU A 88 -6.84 -5.51 -0.87
C LEU A 88 -5.46 -5.50 -0.20
N ASN A 89 -5.40 -5.67 1.13
CA ASN A 89 -4.13 -5.77 1.84
C ASN A 89 -3.31 -6.99 1.39
N GLU A 90 -3.94 -8.14 1.18
CA GLU A 90 -3.25 -9.32 0.69
C GLU A 90 -2.81 -9.13 -0.77
N GLU A 91 -3.62 -8.52 -1.63
CA GLU A 91 -3.22 -8.16 -3.00
C GLU A 91 -1.99 -7.23 -3.02
N VAL A 92 -1.99 -6.17 -2.19
CA VAL A 92 -0.87 -5.25 -2.04
C VAL A 92 0.38 -5.99 -1.57
N ARG A 93 0.22 -6.93 -0.62
CA ARG A 93 1.33 -7.74 -0.11
C ARG A 93 1.92 -8.64 -1.20
N VAL A 94 1.08 -9.33 -1.98
CA VAL A 94 1.53 -10.19 -3.09
C VAL A 94 2.27 -9.37 -4.14
N LEU A 95 1.71 -8.24 -4.58
CA LEU A 95 2.36 -7.36 -5.56
C LEU A 95 3.69 -6.81 -5.05
N TYR A 96 3.77 -6.47 -3.77
CA TYR A 96 5.01 -6.02 -3.15
C TYR A 96 6.08 -7.12 -3.15
N GLN A 97 5.71 -8.36 -2.82
CA GLN A 97 6.63 -9.50 -2.88
C GLN A 97 7.14 -9.75 -4.30
N GLU A 98 6.28 -9.68 -5.31
CA GLU A 98 6.67 -9.81 -6.71
C GLU A 98 7.65 -8.71 -7.14
N LEU A 99 7.30 -7.45 -6.84
CA LEU A 99 8.18 -6.31 -7.10
C LEU A 99 9.57 -6.52 -6.46
N LYS A 100 9.59 -7.00 -5.21
CA LYS A 100 10.83 -7.23 -4.48
C LYS A 100 11.69 -8.34 -5.12
N LYS A 101 11.07 -9.42 -5.61
CA LYS A 101 11.77 -10.48 -6.36
C LYS A 101 12.49 -9.91 -7.58
N TYR A 102 11.83 -9.08 -8.37
CA TYR A 102 12.44 -8.45 -9.55
C TYR A 102 13.57 -7.49 -9.19
N GLN A 103 13.41 -6.69 -8.13
CA GLN A 103 14.46 -5.79 -7.65
C GLN A 103 15.70 -6.56 -7.19
N VAL A 104 15.53 -7.67 -6.46
CA VAL A 104 16.65 -8.52 -6.03
C VAL A 104 17.37 -9.12 -7.24
N ALA A 105 16.60 -9.61 -8.23
CA ALA A 105 17.18 -10.15 -9.46
C ALA A 105 17.98 -9.11 -10.26
N LEU A 106 17.47 -7.87 -10.36
CA LEU A 106 18.18 -6.75 -11.00
C LEU A 106 19.48 -6.42 -10.24
N ASN A 107 19.41 -6.23 -8.92
CA ASN A 107 20.59 -5.92 -8.10
C ASN A 107 21.67 -7.00 -8.23
N ALA A 108 21.29 -8.28 -8.15
CA ALA A 108 22.23 -9.39 -8.30
C ALA A 108 22.92 -9.39 -9.68
N ARG A 109 22.19 -9.00 -10.72
CA ARG A 109 22.74 -8.84 -12.07
C ARG A 109 23.69 -7.65 -12.16
N GLU A 110 23.33 -6.50 -11.63
CA GLU A 110 24.18 -5.30 -11.64
C GLU A 110 25.49 -5.51 -10.89
N VAL A 111 25.44 -6.23 -9.76
CA VAL A 111 26.63 -6.61 -9.00
C VAL A 111 27.56 -7.49 -9.84
N ARG A 112 27.01 -8.50 -10.55
CA ARG A 112 27.79 -9.35 -11.46
C ARG A 112 28.39 -8.56 -12.62
N GLU A 113 27.61 -7.70 -13.28
CA GLU A 113 28.08 -6.87 -14.38
C GLU A 113 29.18 -5.89 -13.91
N LYS A 114 29.06 -5.33 -12.71
CA LYS A 114 30.09 -4.47 -12.11
C LYS A 114 31.36 -5.26 -11.81
N TYR A 115 31.24 -6.46 -11.25
CA TYR A 115 32.39 -7.33 -10.96
C TYR A 115 33.16 -7.67 -12.24
N GLU A 116 32.45 -8.11 -13.30
CA GLU A 116 33.08 -8.44 -14.58
C GLU A 116 33.76 -7.22 -15.23
N ARG A 117 33.13 -6.04 -15.19
CA ARG A 117 33.75 -4.80 -15.67
C ARG A 117 35.04 -4.46 -14.92
N ASN A 118 35.00 -4.50 -13.59
CA ASN A 118 36.17 -4.23 -12.77
C ASN A 118 37.28 -5.25 -13.03
N ARG A 119 36.94 -6.52 -13.24
CA ARG A 119 37.91 -7.57 -13.58
C ARG A 119 38.61 -7.29 -14.92
N ILE A 120 37.84 -6.93 -15.95
CA ILE A 120 38.38 -6.59 -17.27
C ILE A 120 39.26 -5.33 -17.19
N GLU A 121 38.82 -4.31 -16.47
CA GLU A 121 39.59 -3.07 -16.27
C GLU A 121 40.92 -3.34 -15.55
N GLN A 122 40.89 -4.14 -14.48
CA GLN A 122 42.09 -4.52 -13.74
C GLN A 122 43.08 -5.30 -14.62
N MET A 123 42.61 -6.28 -15.40
CA MET A 123 43.46 -7.01 -16.34
C MET A 123 44.14 -6.08 -17.36
N GLY A 124 43.42 -5.09 -17.88
CA GLY A 124 43.97 -4.09 -18.80
C GLY A 124 45.01 -3.17 -18.15
N LEU A 125 44.79 -2.76 -16.89
CA LEU A 125 45.76 -1.98 -16.13
C LEU A 125 47.04 -2.78 -15.85
N ASP A 126 46.90 -4.06 -15.49
CA ASP A 126 48.04 -4.95 -15.24
C ASP A 126 48.87 -5.18 -16.51
N GLU A 127 48.22 -5.38 -17.67
CA GLU A 127 48.89 -5.51 -18.96
C GLU A 127 49.68 -4.25 -19.33
N LEU A 128 49.07 -3.07 -19.18
CA LEU A 128 49.71 -1.78 -19.42
C LEU A 128 50.92 -1.57 -18.48
N ALA A 129 50.80 -1.93 -17.20
CA ALA A 129 51.90 -1.84 -16.25
C ALA A 129 53.09 -2.72 -16.65
N ILE A 130 52.82 -3.94 -17.12
CA ILE A 130 53.85 -4.87 -17.64
C ILE A 130 54.54 -4.27 -18.88
N GLU A 131 53.78 -3.72 -19.83
CA GLU A 131 54.36 -3.08 -21.01
C GLU A 131 55.27 -1.89 -20.65
N LEU A 132 54.81 -1.01 -19.78
CA LEU A 132 55.58 0.15 -19.32
C LEU A 132 56.89 -0.30 -18.64
N HIS A 133 56.82 -1.34 -17.80
CA HIS A 133 58.01 -1.91 -17.16
C HIS A 133 58.99 -2.48 -18.20
N ARG A 134 58.49 -3.23 -19.20
CA ARG A 134 59.32 -3.78 -20.31
C ARG A 134 59.98 -2.69 -21.15
N ARG A 135 59.27 -1.59 -21.43
CA ARG A 135 59.84 -0.44 -22.16
C ARG A 135 60.95 0.22 -21.36
N LYS A 136 60.74 0.42 -20.05
CA LYS A 136 61.74 1.01 -19.15
C LYS A 136 62.98 0.13 -19.00
N SER A 137 62.83 -1.20 -18.95
CA SER A 137 63.97 -2.12 -18.84
C SER A 137 64.77 -2.23 -20.13
N ARG A 138 64.14 -2.07 -21.31
CA ARG A 138 64.85 -2.03 -22.61
C ARG A 138 65.57 -0.72 -22.91
N ALA A 139 65.21 0.36 -22.21
CA ALA A 139 65.83 1.69 -22.37
C ALA A 139 67.01 1.93 -21.42
N ARG A 140 67.37 0.94 -20.59
CA ARG A 140 68.58 0.91 -19.76
C ARG A 140 69.58 -0.05 -20.36
#